data_AF-A0A925F9D9-F1
#
_entry.id   AF-A0A925F9D9-F1
#
_cell.length_a   1.000
_cell.length_b   1.000
_cell.length_c   1.000
_cell.angle_alpha   90.00
_cell.angle_beta   90.00
_cell.angle_gamma   90.00
#
_symmetry.space_group_name_H-M   'P 1'
#
loop_
_entity.id
_entity.type
_entity.pdbx_description
1 polymer ?
#
loop_
_entity_poly.entity_id
_entity_poly.type
_entity_poly.pdbx_seq_one_letter_code
_entity_poly.pdbx_strand_id
1 'polypeptide(L)' 'MENTQYLGIDVGGTNVKMGVVDAKSGKISNFYSHDTASWRESGQFVKSLA' A
#
# COMPACT_ATOMS: atom_id res chain seq x y z
N MET A 1 -1.26 0.14 26.53
CA MET A 1 -2.21 0.60 25.50
C MET A 1 -1.84 -0.12 24.22
N GLU A 2 -2.78 -0.80 23.57
CA GLU A 2 -2.50 -1.42 22.27
C GLU A 2 -2.04 -0.36 21.25
N ASN A 3 -1.08 -0.76 20.42
CA ASN A 3 -0.52 0.09 19.39
C ASN A 3 -1.31 -0.12 18.10
N THR A 4 -2.45 0.57 17.97
CA THR A 4 -3.30 0.47 16.77
C THR A 4 -2.50 0.88 15.54
N GLN A 5 -2.50 0.02 14.53
CA GLN A 5 -1.80 0.24 13.27
C GLN A 5 -2.78 0.07 12.10
N TYR A 6 -2.59 0.88 11.07
CA TYR A 6 -3.37 0.83 9.84
C TYR A 6 -2.47 0.55 8.65
N LEU A 7 -3.00 -0.15 7.64
CA LEU A 7 -2.37 -0.21 6.33
C LEU A 7 -2.81 1.02 5.53
N GLY A 8 -1.88 1.94 5.26
CA GLY A 8 -2.10 3.05 4.33
C GLY A 8 -1.81 2.60 2.90
N ILE A 9 -2.69 2.94 1.96
CA ILE A 9 -2.53 2.68 0.53
C ILE A 9 -2.83 3.98 -0.23
N ASP A 10 -1.84 4.46 -0.99
CA ASP A 10 -1.97 5.61 -1.88
C ASP A 10 -1.74 5.15 -3.33
N VAL A 11 -2.79 5.24 -4.13
CA VAL A 11 -2.81 4.75 -5.51
C VAL A 11 -2.63 5.92 -6.47
N GLY A 12 -1.44 6.06 -7.01
CA GLY A 12 -1.11 7.06 -8.02
C GLY A 12 -0.97 6.47 -9.43
N GLY A 13 -0.95 7.37 -10.43
CA GLY A 13 -0.77 7.00 -11.84
C GLY A 13 0.60 6.40 -12.15
N THR A 14 1.66 6.89 -11.50
CA THR A 14 3.04 6.40 -11.69
C THR A 14 3.41 5.33 -10.66
N ASN A 15 3.04 5.52 -9.40
CA ASN A 15 3.34 4.58 -8.34
C ASN A 15 2.16 4.32 -7.44
N VAL A 16 2.12 3.12 -6.88
CA VAL A 16 1.32 2.80 -5.69
C VAL A 16 2.26 2.73 -4.49
N LYS A 17 1.89 3.42 -3.41
CA LYS A 17 2.66 3.49 -2.18
C LYS A 17 1.88 2.86 -1.03
N MET A 18 2.57 2.13 -0.18
CA MET A 18 1.98 1.45 0.96
C MET A 18 2.86 1.58 2.19
N GLY A 19 2.26 1.54 3.37
CA GLY A 19 3.00 1.53 4.62
C GLY A 19 2.11 1.27 5.82
N VAL A 20 2.72 0.79 6.91
CA VAL A 20 2.04 0.63 8.20
C VAL A 20 2.11 1.96 8.94
N VAL A 21 0.94 2.53 9.24
CA VAL A 21 0.78 3.80 9.93
C VAL A 21 0.44 3.55 11.39
N ASP A 22 1.27 4.07 12.29
CA ASP A 22 0.96 4.12 13.71
C ASP A 22 -0.15 5.14 13.99
N ALA A 23 -1.26 4.70 14.60
CA ALA A 23 -2.45 5.52 14.76
C ALA A 23 -2.26 6.76 15.66
N LYS A 24 -1.27 6.74 16.56
CA LYS A 24 -1.05 7.81 17.53
C LYS A 24 -0.03 8.83 17.04
N SER A 25 1.08 8.34 16.50
CA SER A 25 2.20 9.18 16.07
C SER A 25 2.12 9.58 14.59
N GLY A 26 1.30 8.89 13.79
CA GLY A 26 1.28 9.04 12.33
C GLY A 26 2.54 8.54 11.64
N LYS A 27 3.49 7.94 12.38
CA LYS A 27 4.73 7.43 11.81
C LYS A 27 4.43 6.29 10.85
N ILE A 28 5.03 6.36 9.67
CA ILE A 28 4.97 5.31 8.65
C ILE A 28 6.20 4.41 8.78
N SER A 29 5.97 3.11 8.73
CA SER A 29 7.00 2.07 8.69
C SER A 29 6.68 1.05 7.60
N ASN A 30 7.64 0.19 7.26
CA ASN A 30 7.50 -0.80 6.18
C ASN A 30 7.00 -0.15 4.87
N PHE A 31 7.61 0.99 4.54
CA PHE A 31 7.22 1.76 3.36
C PHE A 31 7.60 0.99 2.09
N TYR A 32 6.64 0.84 1.20
CA TYR A 32 6.78 0.18 -0.09
C TYR A 32 6.27 1.11 -1.19
N SER A 33 6.99 1.17 -2.31
CA SER A 33 6.59 1.94 -3.49
C SER A 33 6.83 1.07 -4.73
N HIS A 34 5.80 0.88 -5.54
CA HIS A 34 5.85 0.07 -6.75
C HIS A 34 5.41 0.89 -7.96
N ASP A 35 5.94 0.57 -9.14
CA ASP A 35 5.49 1.18 -10.39
C ASP A 35 4.06 0.67 -10.74
N THR A 36 3.15 1.60 -11.03
CA THR A 36 1.75 1.25 -11.29
C THR A 36 1.59 0.44 -12.58
N ALA A 37 2.43 0.67 -13.59
CA ALA A 37 2.40 -0.07 -14.85
C ALA A 37 2.82 -1.54 -14.64
N SER A 38 3.93 -1.80 -13.94
CA SER A 38 4.36 -3.18 -13.67
C SER A 38 3.34 -3.95 -12.82
N TRP A 39 2.70 -3.28 -11.86
CA TRP A 39 1.65 -3.94 -11.07
C TRP A 39 0.42 -4.27 -11.92
N ARG A 40 0.03 -3.38 -12.83
CA ARG A 40 -1.07 -3.62 -13.77
C ARG A 40 -0.77 -4.80 -14.68
N GLU A 41 0.45 -4.87 -15.22
CA GLU A 41 0.91 -5.96 -16.10
C GLU A 41 0.94 -7.32 -15.38
N SER A 42 1.22 -7.35 -14.08
CA SER A 42 1.22 -8.59 -13.29
C SER A 42 -0.14 -9.33 -13.32
N GLY A 43 -1.23 -8.62 -13.64
CA GLY A 43 -2.58 -9.16 -13.71
C GLY A 43 -3.13 -9.66 -12.38
N GLN A 44 -2.42 -9.45 -11.25
CA GLN A 44 -2.80 -9.92 -9.92
C GLN A 44 -4.19 -9.44 -9.51
N PHE A 45 -4.51 -8.17 -9.80
CA PHE A 45 -5.83 -7.62 -9.46
C PHE A 45 -6.96 -8.27 -10.27
N VAL A 46 -6.75 -8.50 -11.57
CA VAL A 46 -7.76 -9.13 -12.45
C VAL A 46 -7.98 -10.58 -12.08
N LYS A 47 -6.92 -11.32 -11.71
CA LYS A 47 -7.02 -12.72 -11.28
C LYS A 47 -7.86 -12.91 -10.01
N SER A 48 -7.86 -11.92 -9.11
CA SER A 48 -8.62 -11.96 -7.85
C SER A 48 -10.11 -11.60 -7.99
N LEU A 49 -10.57 -11.27 -9.21
CA LEU A 49 -11.99 -11.01 -9.52
C LEU A 49 -12.71 -12.24 -10.10
N ALA A 50 -11.99 -13.34 -10.35
CA ALA A 50 -12.50 -14.57 -10.94
C ALA A 50 -12.98 -15.59 -9.90
#